data_AF-A0A8T6A4T4-F1
#
_entry.id   AF-A0A8T6A4T4-F1
#
_cell.length_a   1.000
_cell.length_b   1.000
_cell.length_c   1.000
_cell.angle_alpha   90.00
_cell.angle_beta   90.00
_cell.angle_gamma   90.00
#
_symmetry.space_group_name_H-M   'P 1'
#
loop_
_entity.id
_entity.type
_entity.pdbx_description
1 polymer ?
#
loop_
_entity_poly.entity_id
_entity_poly.type
_entity_poly.pdbx_seq_one_letter_code
_entity_poly.pdbx_strand_id
1 'polypeptide(L)'
;MAVRKLTTGKWLCECYPAGRSGRRVRKQFATKGEALAFERHTMEETEAKPWLGESVDRRTLKDVVELWFKLHGKSLTAGQHVYDKLLLMVDALG
;
A
#
# COMPACT_ATOMS: atom_id res chain seq x y z
N MET A 1 5.60 15.24 -15.03
CA MET A 1 4.63 16.33 -14.79
C MET A 1 3.36 15.72 -14.23
N ALA A 2 2.98 16.05 -12.99
CA ALA A 2 1.78 15.50 -12.37
C ALA A 2 0.49 16.20 -12.82
N VAL A 3 0.53 17.50 -13.08
CA VAL A 3 -0.65 18.27 -13.50
C VAL A 3 -0.58 18.63 -14.99
N ARG A 4 -1.62 18.30 -15.77
CA ARG A 4 -1.74 18.68 -17.19
C ARG A 4 -3.16 19.08 -17.58
N LYS A 5 -3.30 19.96 -18.58
CA LYS A 5 -4.59 20.35 -19.14
C LYS A 5 -5.06 19.30 -20.16
N LEU A 6 -6.33 18.91 -20.10
CA LEU A 6 -6.98 18.01 -21.05
C LEU A 6 -7.58 18.80 -22.22
N THR A 7 -7.79 18.12 -23.35
CA THR A 7 -8.52 18.67 -24.52
C THR A 7 -9.95 19.08 -24.19
N THR A 8 -10.53 18.48 -23.13
CA THR A 8 -11.84 18.84 -22.57
C THR A 8 -11.85 20.15 -21.78
N GLY A 9 -10.70 20.83 -21.63
CA GLY A 9 -10.56 22.07 -20.86
C GLY A 9 -10.33 21.87 -19.36
N LYS A 10 -10.57 20.66 -18.83
CA LYS A 10 -10.32 20.30 -17.43
C LYS A 10 -8.84 20.07 -17.13
N TRP A 11 -8.46 20.15 -15.86
CA TRP A 11 -7.11 19.86 -15.39
C TRP A 11 -7.05 18.44 -14.82
N LEU A 12 -6.06 17.66 -15.24
CA LEU A 12 -5.80 16.33 -14.72
C LEU A 12 -4.60 16.40 -13.78
N CYS A 13 -4.77 15.93 -12.55
CA CYS A 13 -3.67 15.59 -11.65
C CYS A 13 -3.44 14.07 -11.70
N GLU A 14 -2.22 13.67 -11.98
CA GLU A 14 -1.74 12.30 -12.07
C GLU A 14 -0.42 12.20 -11.30
N CYS A 15 -0.50 11.78 -10.04
CA CYS A 15 0.66 11.65 -9.15
C CYS A 15 0.92 10.18 -8.77
N TYR A 16 2.17 9.93 -8.41
CA TYR A 16 2.70 8.62 -8.00
C TYR A 16 3.33 8.78 -6.61
N PRO A 17 2.52 8.83 -5.54
CA PRO A 17 3.01 9.22 -4.22
C PRO A 17 4.05 8.25 -3.65
N ALA A 18 3.97 6.98 -4.05
CA ALA A 18 4.92 5.92 -3.69
C ALA A 18 5.91 5.57 -4.81
N GLY A 19 6.18 6.51 -5.73
CA GLY A 19 7.08 6.29 -6.85
C GLY A 19 6.46 5.50 -8.00
N ARG A 20 7.28 5.19 -9.02
CA ARG A 20 6.83 4.74 -10.35
C ARG A 20 6.04 3.42 -10.36
N SER A 21 6.39 2.49 -9.47
CA SER A 21 5.69 1.20 -9.28
C SER A 21 4.60 1.26 -8.22
N GLY A 22 4.44 2.41 -7.55
CA GLY A 22 3.48 2.63 -6.49
C GLY A 22 2.07 2.93 -6.97
N ARG A 23 1.18 3.19 -6.01
CA ARG A 23 -0.22 3.57 -6.28
C ARG A 23 -0.30 4.79 -7.18
N ARG A 24 -1.03 4.68 -8.29
CA ARG A 24 -1.35 5.80 -9.18
C ARG A 24 -2.61 6.51 -8.69
N VAL A 25 -2.49 7.80 -8.36
CA VAL A 25 -3.65 8.64 -7.99
C VAL A 25 -3.95 9.57 -9.16
N ARG A 26 -5.15 9.46 -9.71
CA ARG A 26 -5.59 10.21 -10.90
C ARG A 26 -6.94 10.86 -10.64
N LYS A 27 -7.01 12.19 -10.73
CA LYS A 27 -8.24 12.97 -10.51
C LYS A 27 -8.31 14.18 -11.44
N GLN A 28 -9.54 14.53 -11.85
CA GLN A 28 -9.80 15.68 -12.71
C GLN A 28 -10.37 16.84 -11.88
N PHE A 29 -10.00 18.06 -12.25
CA PHE A 29 -10.34 19.31 -11.58
C PHE A 29 -10.77 20.38 -12.60
N ALA A 30 -11.52 21.37 -12.14
CA ALA A 30 -11.95 22.47 -12.99
C ALA A 30 -10.81 23.49 -13.19
N THR A 31 -10.00 23.72 -12.16
CA THR A 31 -8.93 24.73 -12.18
C THR A 31 -7.54 24.13 -12.00
N LYS A 32 -6.51 24.87 -12.48
CA LYS A 32 -5.10 24.51 -12.26
C LYS A 32 -4.72 24.52 -10.78
N GLY A 33 -5.26 25.50 -10.04
CA GLY A 33 -4.98 25.69 -8.62
C GLY A 33 -5.43 24.50 -7.78
N GLU A 34 -6.66 24.02 -8.01
CA GLU A 34 -7.16 22.79 -7.36
C GLU A 34 -6.28 21.58 -7.64
N ALA A 35 -5.87 21.39 -8.89
CA ALA A 35 -5.02 20.27 -9.26
C ALA A 35 -3.64 20.31 -8.59
N LEU A 36 -3.03 21.50 -8.49
CA LEU A 36 -1.75 21.69 -7.80
C LEU A 36 -1.86 21.55 -6.28
N ALA A 37 -2.95 22.04 -5.68
CA ALA A 37 -3.21 21.87 -4.26
C ALA A 37 -3.41 20.39 -3.90
N PHE A 38 -4.14 19.66 -4.74
CA PHE A 38 -4.35 18.22 -4.58
C PHE A 38 -3.05 17.41 -4.71
N GLU A 39 -2.22 17.73 -5.70
CA GLU A 39 -0.88 17.12 -5.84
C GLU A 39 -0.09 17.26 -4.54
N ARG A 40 0.06 18.51 -4.06
CA ARG A 40 0.86 18.82 -2.89
C ARG A 40 0.36 18.11 -1.64
N HIS A 41 -0.95 18.19 -1.38
CA HIS A 41 -1.57 17.51 -0.25
C HIS A 41 -1.34 15.99 -0.28
N THR A 42 -1.48 15.37 -1.44
CA THR A 42 -1.30 13.91 -1.58
C THR A 42 0.15 13.49 -1.34
N MET A 43 1.12 14.31 -1.79
CA MET A 43 2.55 14.05 -1.56
C MET A 43 2.90 14.26 -0.07
N GLU A 44 2.43 15.34 0.55
CA GLU A 44 2.61 15.62 1.98
C GLU A 44 1.98 14.53 2.87
N GLU A 45 0.78 14.04 2.56
CA GLU A 45 0.16 12.93 3.30
C GLU A 45 1.00 11.65 3.25
N THR A 46 1.67 11.41 2.11
CA THR A 46 2.51 10.21 1.92
C THR A 46 3.82 10.35 2.68
N GLU A 47 4.42 11.55 2.72
CA GLU A 47 5.59 11.84 3.55
C GLU A 47 5.27 11.73 5.04
N ALA A 48 4.12 12.26 5.48
CA ALA A 48 3.68 12.20 6.86
C ALA A 48 3.33 10.77 7.32
N LYS A 49 2.92 9.90 6.39
CA LYS A 49 2.52 8.52 6.67
C LYS A 49 3.19 7.57 5.65
N PRO A 50 4.48 7.25 5.82
CA PRO A 50 5.23 6.45 4.85
C PRO A 50 4.58 5.09 4.53
N TRP A 51 3.89 4.48 5.51
CA TRP A 51 3.18 3.20 5.36
C TRP A 51 1.94 3.27 4.44
N LEU A 52 1.43 4.45 4.10
CA LEU A 52 0.33 4.62 3.12
C LEU A 52 0.81 4.51 1.67
N GLY A 53 2.11 4.68 1.43
CA GLY A 53 2.74 4.50 0.12
C GLY A 53 3.10 3.05 -0.19
N GLU A 54 3.18 2.18 0.81
CA GLU A 54 3.49 0.78 0.58
C GLU A 54 2.40 0.12 -0.27
N SER A 55 2.83 -0.74 -1.20
CA SER A 55 1.89 -1.58 -1.95
C SER A 55 1.01 -2.30 -0.94
N VAL A 56 -0.31 -2.31 -1.18
CA VAL A 56 -1.25 -3.09 -0.36
C VAL A 56 -0.68 -4.49 -0.19
N ASP A 57 -0.46 -4.88 1.05
CA ASP A 57 0.01 -6.22 1.36
C ASP A 57 -1.07 -7.22 0.96
N ARG A 58 -0.75 -8.08 0.00
CA ARG A 58 -1.67 -9.11 -0.54
C ARG A 58 -1.38 -10.50 0.01
N ARG A 59 -0.48 -10.60 0.99
CA ARG A 59 -0.18 -11.86 1.66
C ARG A 59 -1.42 -12.37 2.37
N THR A 60 -1.63 -13.68 2.30
CA THR A 60 -2.63 -14.37 3.11
C THR A 60 -2.15 -14.48 4.55
N LEU A 61 -3.06 -14.73 5.49
CA LEU A 61 -2.68 -15.02 6.88
C LEU A 61 -1.71 -16.22 6.95
N LYS A 62 -1.88 -17.19 6.05
CA LYS A 62 -0.98 -18.34 5.91
C LYS A 62 0.44 -17.91 5.52
N ASP A 63 0.59 -17.02 4.54
CA ASP A 63 1.91 -16.49 4.13
C ASP A 63 2.62 -15.78 5.29
N VAL A 64 1.87 -15.09 6.14
CA VAL A 64 2.40 -14.41 7.32
C VAL A 64 2.89 -15.42 8.36
N VAL A 65 2.11 -16.47 8.64
CA VAL A 65 2.48 -17.55 9.57
C VAL A 65 3.71 -18.31 9.07
N GLU A 66 3.78 -18.61 7.77
CA GLU A 66 4.96 -19.22 7.15
C GLU A 66 6.21 -18.35 7.26
N LEU A 67 6.08 -17.05 6.99
CA LEU A 67 7.19 -16.11 7.09
C LEU A 67 7.70 -16.01 8.53
N TRP A 68 6.78 -15.90 9.49
CA TRP A 68 7.12 -15.91 10.91
C TRP A 68 7.90 -17.19 11.28
N PHE A 69 7.45 -18.36 10.82
CA PHE A 69 8.12 -19.61 11.13
C PHE A 69 9.53 -19.70 10.53
N LYS A 70 9.71 -19.25 9.28
CA LYS A 70 11.02 -19.23 8.59
C LYS A 70 12.03 -18.30 9.28
N LEU A 71 11.57 -17.15 9.77
CA LEU A 71 12.44 -16.12 10.37
C LEU A 71 12.71 -16.39 11.85
N HIS A 72 11.70 -16.76 12.62
CA HIS A 72 11.78 -16.85 14.08
C HIS A 72 11.24 -18.16 14.65
N GLY A 73 10.11 -18.66 14.14
CA GLY A 73 9.48 -19.86 14.72
C GLY A 73 10.41 -21.07 14.77
N LYS A 74 11.27 -21.26 13.76
CA LYS A 74 12.27 -22.35 13.73
C LYS A 74 13.28 -22.33 14.88
N SER A 75 13.55 -21.18 15.50
CA SER A 75 14.51 -21.07 16.61
C SER A 75 13.88 -21.32 17.97
N LEU A 76 12.56 -21.46 18.05
CA LEU A 76 11.85 -21.72 19.30
C LEU A 76 11.78 -23.22 19.59
N THR A 77 11.93 -23.60 20.86
CA THR A 77 11.84 -25.01 21.31
C THR A 77 10.51 -25.66 20.94
N ALA A 78 9.41 -24.89 21.00
CA ALA A 78 8.07 -25.33 20.61
C ALA A 78 7.62 -24.75 19.27
N GLY A 79 8.56 -24.31 18.42
CA GLY A 79 8.28 -23.59 17.18
C GLY A 79 7.33 -24.32 16.25
N GLN A 80 7.60 -25.62 16.01
CA GLN A 80 6.78 -26.45 15.13
C GLN A 80 5.35 -26.58 15.65
N HIS A 81 5.20 -26.84 16.96
CA HIS A 81 3.88 -26.98 17.58
C HIS A 81 3.06 -25.69 17.52
N VAL A 82 3.71 -24.53 17.71
CA VAL A 82 3.03 -23.23 17.57
C VAL A 82 2.65 -22.95 16.11
N TYR A 83 3.51 -23.29 15.16
CA TYR A 83 3.23 -23.17 13.73
C TYR A 83 2.01 -23.99 13.31
N ASP A 84 1.94 -25.26 13.70
CA ASP A 84 0.82 -26.15 13.36
C ASP A 84 -0.50 -25.61 13.96
N LYS A 85 -0.44 -25.08 15.18
CA LYS A 85 -1.59 -24.46 15.84
C LYS A 85 -2.05 -23.18 15.12
N LEU A 86 -1.11 -22.36 14.65
CA LEU A 86 -1.42 -21.15 13.88
C LEU A 86 -2.03 -21.50 12.52
N LEU A 87 -1.55 -22.55 11.84
CA LEU A 87 -2.16 -23.02 10.59
C LEU A 87 -3.61 -23.46 10.81
N LEU A 88 -3.89 -24.24 11.85
CA LEU A 88 -5.26 -24.63 12.20
C LEU A 88 -6.17 -23.42 12.46
N MET A 89 -5.66 -22.38 13.12
CA MET A 89 -6.41 -21.14 13.34
C MET A 89 -6.68 -20.41 12.02
N VAL A 90 -5.69 -20.33 11.14
CA VAL A 90 -5.85 -19.69 9.83
C VAL A 90 -6.89 -20.44 8.99
N ASP A 91 -6.80 -21.76 8.91
CA ASP A 91 -7.75 -22.59 8.16
C ASP A 91 -9.18 -22.47 8.72
N ALA A 92 -9.34 -22.29 10.04
CA ALA A 92 -10.63 -22.08 10.68
C ALA A 92 -11.24 -20.69 10.40
N LEU A 93 -10.41 -19.69 10.05
CA LEU A 93 -10.84 -18.32 9.78
C LEU A 93 -11.30 -18.11 8.32
N GLY A 94 -11.00 -19.04 7.42
CA GLY A 94 -11.36 -18.98 5.98
C GLY A 94 -10.36 -18.18 5.16
#